data_AF-A0A3P8DUU5-F1
#
_entry.id   AF-A0A3P8DUU5-F1
#
_cell.length_a   1.000
_cell.length_b   1.000
_cell.length_c   1.000
_cell.angle_alpha   90.00
_cell.angle_beta   90.00
_cell.angle_gamma   90.00
#
_symmetry.space_group_name_H-M   'P 1'
#
loop_
_entity.id
_entity.type
_entity.pdbx_description
1 polymer ?
#
loop_
_entity_poly.entity_id
_entity_poly.type
_entity_poly.pdbx_seq_one_letter_code
_entity_poly.pdbx_strand_id
1 'polypeptide(L)'
;MILVFRPGKDYYYDFKAEEEDRREDEAVKAAKEQYYVKRVVAHPCFRNCTFKETQALLTNMEQGDVIVRPSSKGSNRLTVTWKVTDNICQHIDVREEGKETAFSLGRLLYIGEEVLSEPRKLT
;
A
#
# COMPACT_ATOMS: atom_id res chain seq x y z
N MET A 1 -5.38 -27.73 -4.06
CA MET A 1 -6.31 -27.38 -2.96
C MET A 1 -5.71 -27.88 -1.67
N ILE A 2 -5.30 -27.00 -0.75
CA ILE A 2 -4.85 -27.42 0.58
C ILE A 2 -6.11 -27.45 1.45
N LEU A 3 -6.54 -28.64 1.85
CA LEU A 3 -7.60 -28.80 2.84
C LEU A 3 -7.04 -28.36 4.19
N VAL A 4 -7.45 -27.19 4.67
CA VAL A 4 -7.16 -26.77 6.03
C VAL A 4 -8.03 -27.62 6.95
N PHE A 5 -7.42 -28.64 7.56
CA PHE A 5 -8.10 -29.47 8.57
C PHE A 5 -8.43 -28.60 9.78
N ARG A 6 -9.72 -28.38 10.01
CA ARG A 6 -10.25 -27.74 11.20
C ARG A 6 -10.91 -28.82 12.05
N PRO A 7 -10.22 -29.36 13.08
CA PRO A 7 -10.84 -30.34 13.96
C PRO A 7 -12.11 -29.76 14.60
N GLY A 8 -13.09 -30.61 14.85
CA GLY A 8 -14.30 -30.21 15.57
C GLY A 8 -13.93 -29.67 16.95
N LYS A 9 -14.57 -28.57 17.36
CA LYS A 9 -14.38 -27.97 18.68
C LYS A 9 -14.91 -28.95 19.73
N ASP A 10 -14.04 -29.39 20.64
CA ASP A 10 -14.43 -30.31 21.71
C ASP A 10 -15.13 -29.57 22.87
N TYR A 11 -15.56 -30.32 23.89
CA TYR A 11 -16.32 -29.78 25.03
C TYR A 11 -15.50 -28.81 25.91
N TYR A 12 -14.18 -28.92 25.90
CA TYR A 12 -13.26 -28.06 26.64
C TYR A 12 -12.69 -26.93 25.77
N TYR A 13 -13.17 -26.80 24.53
CA TYR A 13 -12.76 -25.72 23.63
C TYR A 13 -13.14 -24.37 24.21
N ASP A 14 -12.17 -23.46 24.29
CA ASP A 14 -12.39 -22.11 24.80
C ASP A 14 -12.98 -21.20 23.71
N PHE A 15 -14.31 -21.27 23.58
CA PHE A 15 -15.07 -20.42 22.66
C PHE A 15 -14.90 -18.92 22.95
N LYS A 16 -14.63 -18.55 24.21
CA LYS A 16 -14.48 -17.15 24.59
C LYS A 16 -13.15 -16.60 24.08
N ALA A 17 -12.07 -17.36 24.24
CA ALA A 17 -10.76 -17.01 23.69
C ALA A 17 -10.79 -16.88 22.16
N GLU A 18 -11.41 -17.83 21.45
CA GLU A 18 -11.54 -17.76 19.98
C GLU A 18 -12.34 -16.52 19.53
N GLU A 19 -13.44 -16.20 20.22
CA GLU A 19 -14.25 -15.03 19.88
C GLU A 19 -13.50 -13.71 20.13
N GLU A 20 -12.69 -13.65 21.18
CA GLU A 20 -11.81 -12.52 21.46
C GLU A 20 -10.74 -12.36 20.38
N ASP A 21 -10.00 -13.43 20.04
CA ASP A 21 -9.01 -13.45 18.96
C ASP A 21 -9.63 -13.03 17.62
N ARG A 22 -10.82 -13.57 17.29
CA ARG A 22 -11.54 -13.21 16.06
C ARG A 22 -11.89 -11.73 16.03
N ARG A 23 -12.35 -11.18 17.16
CA ARG A 23 -12.72 -9.76 17.26
C ARG A 23 -11.47 -8.87 17.11
N GLU A 24 -10.34 -9.28 17.67
CA GLU A 24 -9.07 -8.57 17.49
C GLU A 24 -8.62 -8.59 16.02
N ASP A 25 -8.66 -9.75 15.37
CA ASP A 25 -8.34 -9.89 13.95
C ASP A 25 -9.26 -9.04 13.04
N GLU A 26 -10.56 -9.04 13.32
CA GLU A 26 -11.54 -8.22 12.62
C GLU A 26 -11.28 -6.72 12.84
N ALA A 27 -10.95 -6.30 14.07
CA ALA A 27 -10.61 -4.91 14.38
C ALA A 27 -9.33 -4.46 13.64
N VAL A 28 -8.30 -5.31 13.61
CA VAL A 28 -7.05 -5.04 12.86
C VAL A 28 -7.32 -4.94 11.36
N LYS A 29 -8.19 -5.81 10.82
CA LYS A 29 -8.56 -5.79 9.41
C LYS A 29 -9.37 -4.53 9.06
N ALA A 30 -10.36 -4.17 9.87
CA ALA A 30 -11.15 -2.96 9.70
C ALA A 30 -10.29 -1.69 9.77
N ALA A 31 -9.32 -1.64 10.70
CA ALA A 31 -8.36 -0.53 10.78
C ALA A 31 -7.51 -0.44 9.50
N LYS A 32 -7.04 -1.56 8.93
CA LYS A 32 -6.29 -1.56 7.66
C LYS A 32 -7.14 -1.07 6.49
N GLU A 33 -8.42 -1.44 6.43
CA GLU A 33 -9.35 -1.00 5.40
C GLU A 33 -9.64 0.51 5.48
N GLN A 34 -9.71 1.09 6.68
CA GLN A 34 -9.89 2.54 6.87
C GLN A 34 -8.77 3.38 6.23
N TYR A 35 -7.54 2.86 6.15
CA TYR A 35 -6.42 3.58 5.53
C TYR A 35 -6.40 3.49 4.00
N TYR A 36 -7.12 2.53 3.39
CA TYR A 36 -7.20 2.41 1.95
C TYR A 36 -8.25 3.37 1.38
N VAL A 37 -7.79 4.57 1.08
CA VAL A 37 -8.63 5.62 0.51
C VAL A 37 -8.22 5.85 -0.95
N LYS A 38 -9.19 5.78 -1.87
CA LYS A 38 -8.96 6.17 -3.28
C LYS A 38 -8.61 7.66 -3.34
N ARG A 39 -7.53 8.01 -4.03
CA ARG A 39 -7.05 9.39 -4.16
C ARG A 39 -7.13 9.86 -5.60
N VAL A 40 -7.47 11.13 -5.79
CA VAL A 40 -7.50 11.78 -7.09
C VAL A 40 -6.21 12.59 -7.22
N VAL A 41 -5.20 11.98 -7.84
CA VAL A 41 -3.89 12.61 -8.10
C VAL A 41 -3.70 12.65 -9.62
N ALA A 42 -3.59 13.86 -10.17
CA ALA A 42 -3.41 14.07 -11.60
C ALA A 42 -1.94 13.86 -12.01
N HIS A 43 -1.49 12.59 -12.03
CA HIS A 43 -0.15 12.23 -12.46
C HIS A 43 -0.20 10.95 -13.32
N PRO A 44 0.48 10.89 -14.48
CA PRO A 44 0.36 9.78 -15.43
C PRO A 44 0.78 8.43 -14.84
N CYS A 45 1.80 8.43 -13.97
CA CYS A 45 2.27 7.22 -13.30
C CYS A 45 1.47 6.88 -12.02
N PHE A 46 0.48 7.68 -11.62
CA PHE A 46 -0.27 7.44 -10.39
C PHE A 46 -1.42 6.45 -10.62
N ARG A 47 -1.50 5.40 -9.79
CA ARG A 47 -2.57 4.41 -9.81
C ARG A 47 -3.02 4.09 -8.39
N ASN A 48 -4.34 4.02 -8.18
CA ASN A 48 -4.91 3.48 -6.95
C ASN A 48 -4.89 1.95 -7.03
N CYS A 49 -3.77 1.34 -6.67
CA CYS A 49 -3.58 -0.11 -6.66
C CYS A 49 -2.85 -0.57 -5.39
N THR A 50 -3.04 -1.84 -5.06
CA THR A 50 -2.34 -2.53 -3.98
C THR A 50 -0.94 -2.97 -4.41
N PHE A 51 -0.14 -3.43 -3.45
CA PHE A 51 1.18 -4.02 -3.73
C PHE A 51 1.13 -5.15 -4.76
N LYS A 52 0.20 -6.11 -4.59
CA LYS A 52 0.08 -7.27 -5.49
C LYS A 52 -0.34 -6.86 -6.89
N GLU A 53 -1.31 -5.96 -7.02
CA GLU A 53 -1.74 -5.43 -8.32
C GLU A 53 -0.61 -4.66 -9.01
N THR A 54 0.17 -3.88 -8.25
CA THR A 54 1.34 -3.15 -8.79
C THR A 54 2.37 -4.09 -9.38
N GLN A 55 2.70 -5.18 -8.67
CA GLN A 55 3.65 -6.17 -9.18
C GLN A 55 3.15 -6.82 -10.47
N ALA A 56 1.87 -7.22 -10.51
CA ALA A 56 1.27 -7.82 -11.70
C ALA A 56 1.25 -6.86 -12.91
N LEU A 57 1.01 -5.57 -12.67
CA LEU A 57 1.08 -4.55 -13.71
C LEU A 57 2.51 -4.39 -14.24
N LEU A 58 3.50 -4.29 -13.35
CA LEU A 58 4.89 -4.09 -13.72
C LEU A 58 5.51 -5.30 -14.43
N THR A 59 5.00 -6.52 -14.23
CA THR A 59 5.47 -7.70 -14.97
C THR A 59 5.42 -7.48 -16.49
N ASN A 60 4.35 -6.85 -16.98
CA ASN A 60 4.12 -6.61 -18.41
C ASN A 60 4.63 -5.25 -18.91
N MET A 61 5.33 -4.50 -18.06
CA MET A 61 5.86 -3.16 -18.35
C MET A 61 7.35 -3.23 -18.73
N GLU A 62 7.88 -2.14 -19.27
CA GLU A 62 9.29 -2.04 -19.66
C GLU A 62 10.20 -1.80 -18.45
N GLN A 63 11.48 -2.17 -18.59
CA GLN A 63 12.48 -1.86 -17.57
C GLN A 63 12.57 -0.35 -17.39
N GLY A 64 12.54 0.11 -16.13
CA GLY A 64 12.50 1.54 -15.79
C GLY A 64 11.08 2.09 -15.56
N ASP A 65 10.03 1.38 -15.97
CA ASP A 65 8.65 1.85 -15.75
C ASP A 65 8.32 1.98 -14.26
N VAL A 66 7.52 3.00 -13.95
CA VAL A 66 7.17 3.42 -12.59
C VAL A 66 5.66 3.44 -12.39
N ILE A 67 5.24 2.95 -11.22
CA ILE A 67 3.90 3.15 -10.68
C ILE A 67 4.01 3.84 -9.32
N VAL A 68 3.33 4.97 -9.18
CA VAL A 68 3.13 5.68 -7.91
C VAL A 68 1.76 5.29 -7.37
N ARG A 69 1.68 4.92 -6.09
CA ARG A 69 0.41 4.52 -5.47
C ARG A 69 0.29 5.00 -4.02
N PRO A 70 -0.94 5.05 -3.46
CA PRO A 70 -1.13 5.17 -2.03
C PRO A 70 -0.36 4.09 -1.26
N SER A 71 0.15 4.45 -0.08
CA SER A 71 0.80 3.50 0.83
C SER A 71 -0.17 3.00 1.89
N SER A 72 -0.14 1.71 2.19
CA SER A 72 -0.87 1.14 3.33
C SER A 72 -0.31 1.56 4.69
N LYS A 73 0.84 2.24 4.72
CA LYS A 73 1.47 2.72 5.96
C LYS A 73 0.82 4.00 6.51
N GLY A 74 -0.10 4.62 5.76
CA GLY A 74 -0.85 5.76 6.23
C GLY A 74 -1.20 6.75 5.13
N SER A 75 -2.12 7.65 5.43
CA SER A 75 -2.66 8.63 4.49
C SER A 75 -1.61 9.63 3.99
N ASN A 76 -0.51 9.85 4.71
CA ASN A 76 0.57 10.79 4.35
C ASN A 76 1.80 10.08 3.77
N ARG A 77 1.59 8.91 3.16
CA ARG A 77 2.63 8.10 2.55
C ARG A 77 2.19 7.65 1.16
N LEU A 78 3.15 7.63 0.24
CA LEU A 78 3.04 7.01 -1.07
C LEU A 78 4.08 5.89 -1.19
N THR A 79 3.87 5.00 -2.15
CA THR A 79 4.91 4.06 -2.56
C THR A 79 5.15 4.23 -4.05
N VAL A 80 6.40 4.47 -4.41
CA VAL A 80 6.87 4.45 -5.80
C VAL A 80 7.43 3.06 -6.04
N THR A 81 6.91 2.34 -7.01
CA THR A 81 7.46 1.05 -7.43
C THR A 81 7.99 1.17 -8.84
N TRP A 82 9.24 0.77 -9.07
CA TRP A 82 9.83 0.75 -10.41
C TRP A 82 10.33 -0.63 -10.78
N LYS A 83 10.23 -0.98 -12.06
CA LYS A 83 10.77 -2.23 -12.61
C LYS A 83 12.27 -2.07 -12.81
N VAL A 84 13.06 -2.72 -11.95
CA VAL A 84 14.53 -2.71 -12.05
C VAL A 84 14.98 -3.57 -13.22
N THR A 85 14.40 -4.76 -13.34
CA THR A 85 14.58 -5.71 -14.44
C THR A 85 13.47 -6.78 -14.34
N ASP A 86 13.48 -7.79 -15.21
CA ASP A 86 12.47 -8.84 -15.18
C ASP A 86 12.45 -9.59 -13.84
N ASN A 87 11.25 -9.73 -13.29
CA ASN A 87 10.98 -10.29 -11.95
C ASN A 87 11.60 -9.52 -10.77
N ILE A 88 12.23 -8.37 -11.01
CA ILE A 88 12.82 -7.54 -9.96
C ILE A 88 12.19 -6.14 -9.98
N CYS A 89 11.45 -5.83 -8.93
CA CYS A 89 10.88 -4.51 -8.69
C CYS A 89 11.43 -3.95 -7.37
N GLN A 90 11.66 -2.64 -7.32
CA GLN A 90 12.01 -1.95 -6.08
C GLN A 90 10.83 -1.10 -5.63
N HIS A 91 10.61 -1.04 -4.32
CA HIS A 91 9.54 -0.27 -3.70
C HIS A 91 10.15 0.80 -2.78
N ILE A 92 9.94 2.06 -3.14
CA ILE A 92 10.47 3.21 -2.45
C ILE A 92 9.34 3.86 -1.65
N ASP A 93 9.59 4.09 -0.36
CA ASP A 93 8.66 4.77 0.52
C ASP A 93 8.82 6.28 0.39
N VAL A 94 7.71 6.99 0.19
CA VAL A 94 7.69 8.44 0.05
C VAL A 94 6.79 9.03 1.12
N ARG A 95 7.32 9.98 1.89
CA ARG A 95 6.55 10.75 2.87
C ARG A 95 6.05 12.02 2.22
N GLU A 96 4.83 12.42 2.51
CA GLU A 96 4.26 13.68 2.01
C GLU A 96 3.82 14.59 3.17
N GLU A 97 4.01 15.89 3.01
CA GLU A 97 3.62 16.92 3.97
C GLU A 97 2.94 18.11 3.28
N GLY A 98 2.31 18.98 4.08
CA GLY A 98 1.65 20.19 3.58
C GLY A 98 0.40 19.91 2.75
N LYS A 99 -0.37 18.89 3.13
CA LYS A 99 -1.62 18.52 2.44
C LYS A 99 -2.75 19.47 2.85
N GLU A 100 -3.51 19.94 1.87
CA GLU A 100 -4.72 20.74 2.12
C GLU A 100 -5.87 19.89 2.64
N THR A 101 -6.00 18.65 2.12
CA THR A 101 -6.98 17.66 2.58
C THR A 101 -6.33 16.28 2.66
N ALA A 102 -6.94 15.36 3.40
CA ALA A 102 -6.42 13.98 3.53
C ALA A 102 -6.28 13.25 2.18
N PHE A 103 -7.04 13.67 1.16
CA PHE A 103 -7.12 13.03 -0.16
C PHE A 103 -6.17 13.66 -1.19
N SER A 104 -5.84 14.95 -1.03
CA SER A 104 -4.95 15.67 -1.95
C SER A 104 -3.50 15.21 -1.81
N LEU A 105 -2.67 15.45 -2.83
CA LEU A 105 -1.22 15.24 -2.74
C LEU A 105 -0.59 16.31 -1.82
N GLY A 106 0.43 15.95 -1.05
CA GLY A 106 1.21 16.92 -0.28
C GLY A 106 2.01 17.87 -1.18
N ARG A 107 2.31 19.07 -0.68
CA ARG A 107 3.16 20.06 -1.36
C ARG A 107 4.65 19.66 -1.32
N LEU A 108 5.06 18.91 -0.30
CA LEU A 108 6.43 18.45 -0.12
C LEU A 108 6.47 16.93 -0.09
N LEU A 109 7.40 16.34 -0.85
CA LEU A 109 7.61 14.90 -0.92
C LEU A 109 9.04 14.56 -0.47
N TYR A 110 9.19 13.56 0.38
CA TYR A 110 10.48 13.14 0.93
C TYR A 110 10.76 11.67 0.61
N ILE A 111 11.98 11.39 0.18
CA ILE A 111 12.50 10.04 -0.01
C ILE A 111 13.71 9.89 0.93
N GLY A 112 13.60 9.02 1.93
CA GLY A 112 14.59 9.00 3.02
C GLY A 112 14.61 10.35 3.76
N GLU A 113 15.79 10.96 3.88
CA GLU A 113 15.99 12.30 4.49
C GLU A 113 16.04 13.43 3.45
N GLU A 114 15.95 13.12 2.14
CA GLU A 114 16.08 14.10 1.07
C GLU A 114 14.71 14.69 0.67
N VAL A 115 14.69 16.01 0.40
CA VAL A 115 13.48 16.77 0.04
C VAL A 115 13.38 16.91 -1.49
N LEU A 116 12.29 16.43 -2.08
CA LEU A 116 11.91 16.72 -3.46
C LEU A 116 10.83 17.80 -3.44
N SER A 117 11.21 19.04 -3.71
CA SER A 117 10.27 20.16 -3.69
C SER A 117 9.53 20.41 -5.00
N GLU A 118 9.97 19.94 -6.17
CA GLU A 118 9.20 20.05 -7.44
C GLU A 118 9.61 18.99 -8.47
N PRO A 119 8.72 18.57 -9.41
CA PRO A 119 9.13 17.80 -10.57
C PRO A 119 10.08 18.68 -11.41
N ARG A 120 11.37 18.31 -11.48
CA ARG A 120 12.32 18.97 -12.38
C ARG A 120 11.73 18.95 -13.79
N LYS A 121 11.43 20.14 -14.33
CA LYS A 121 11.15 20.26 -15.77
C LYS A 121 12.39 19.75 -16.49
N LEU A 122 12.24 18.63 -17.18
CA LEU A 122 13.26 18.14 -18.10
C LEU A 122 13.23 19.10 -19.29
N THR A 123 14.20 20.02 -19.35
CA THR A 123 14.55 20.79 -20.55
C THR A 123 15.43 19.96 -21.46
#